data_AF-A0A940P1R1-F1
#
_entry.id   AF-A0A940P1R1-F1
#
_cell.length_a   1.000
_cell.length_b   1.000
_cell.length_c   1.000
_cell.angle_alpha   90.00
_cell.angle_beta   90.00
_cell.angle_gamma   90.00
#
_symmetry.space_group_name_H-M   'P 1'
#
loop_
_entity.id
_entity.type
_entity.pdbx_description
1 polymer ?
#
loop_
_entity_poly.entity_id
_entity_poly.type
_entity_poly.pdbx_seq_one_letter_code
_entity_poly.pdbx_strand_id
1 'polypeptide(L)' 'MDVRVGDKLLMKKQHPCGSKEMLVLRTGMDFRLRCTGCGREFMV' A
#
# COMPACT_ATOMS: atom_id res chain seq x y z
N MET A 1 -13.97 4.08 8.19
CA MET A 1 -13.15 4.66 7.11
C MET A 1 -13.09 3.65 5.99
N ASP A 2 -13.71 3.95 4.86
CA ASP A 2 -13.82 3.07 3.69
C ASP A 2 -12.55 3.23 2.83
N VAL A 3 -11.60 2.29 2.95
CA VAL A 3 -10.39 2.30 2.12
C VAL A 3 -10.75 1.83 0.73
N ARG A 4 -10.56 2.69 -0.28
CA ARG A 4 -10.90 2.41 -1.68
C ARG A 4 -9.66 2.08 -2.50
N VAL A 5 -9.88 1.43 -3.65
CA VAL A 5 -8.81 1.24 -4.64
C VAL A 5 -8.36 2.60 -5.15
N GLY A 6 -7.05 2.81 -5.23
CA GLY A 6 -6.41 4.07 -5.60
C GLY A 6 -6.00 4.94 -4.42
N ASP A 7 -6.37 4.57 -3.20
CA ASP A 7 -6.03 5.35 -2.01
C ASP A 7 -4.55 5.19 -1.62
N LYS A 8 -3.99 6.22 -0.97
CA LYS A 8 -2.58 6.23 -0.53
C LYS A 8 -2.52 6.09 0.98
N LEU A 9 -2.13 4.91 1.43
CA LEU A 9 -1.90 4.62 2.83
C LEU A 9 -0.47 4.98 3.22
N LEU A 10 -0.35 5.72 4.32
CA LEU A 10 0.93 5.98 4.98
C LEU A 10 1.15 4.93 6.06
N MET A 11 2.07 4.00 5.85
CA MET A 11 2.40 3.02 6.88
C MET A 11 3.25 3.64 8.00
N LYS A 12 3.04 3.17 9.23
CA LYS A 12 3.86 3.53 10.38
C LYS A 12 5.30 3.01 10.25
N LYS A 13 5.48 1.84 9.66
CA LYS A 13 6.80 1.29 9.32
C LYS A 13 7.18 1.70 7.90
N GLN A 14 8.44 2.08 7.72
CA GLN A 14 9.00 2.36 6.41
C GLN A 14 9.24 1.03 5.67
N HIS A 15 8.94 0.98 4.37
CA HIS A 15 9.38 -0.13 3.53
C HIS A 15 10.91 -0.13 3.50
N PRO A 16 11.58 -1.30 3.43
CA PRO A 16 13.05 -1.39 3.26
C PRO A 16 13.66 -0.58 2.10
N CYS A 17 12.87 0.01 1.21
CA CYS A 17 13.28 0.88 0.11
C CYS A 17 13.27 2.37 0.48
N GLY A 18 12.89 2.72 1.72
CA GLY A 18 12.82 4.11 2.20
C GLY A 18 11.47 4.80 1.99
N SER A 19 10.52 4.19 1.29
CA SER A 19 9.16 4.76 1.13
C SER A 19 8.20 4.23 2.20
N LYS A 20 7.38 5.10 2.77
CA LYS A 20 6.30 4.76 3.71
C LYS A 20 4.91 4.86 3.09
N GLU A 21 4.84 5.30 1.83
CA GLU A 21 3.61 5.45 1.07
C GLU A 21 3.31 4.17 0.30
N MET A 22 2.06 3.73 0.41
CA MET A 22 1.55 2.53 -0.22
C MET A 22 0.26 2.87 -0.95
N LEU A 23 0.17 2.44 -2.20
CA LEU A 23 -1.01 2.59 -3.03
C LEU A 23 -1.88 1.34 -2.92
N VAL A 24 -3.16 1.52 -2.61
CA VAL A 24 -4.15 0.44 -2.55
C VAL A 24 -4.56 0.06 -3.96
N LEU A 25 -4.25 -1.17 -4.39
CA LEU A 25 -4.66 -1.72 -5.67
C LEU A 25 -5.94 -2.55 -5.57
N ARG A 26 -6.22 -3.13 -4.41
CA ARG A 26 -7.44 -3.90 -4.13
C ARG A 26 -7.84 -3.70 -2.67
N THR A 27 -9.14 -3.52 -2.45
CA THR A 27 -9.79 -3.52 -1.14
C THR A 27 -10.86 -4.60 -1.15
N GLY A 28 -11.00 -5.39 -0.07
CA GLY A 28 -11.89 -6.56 -0.02
C GLY A 28 -11.43 -7.59 1.02
N MET A 29 -11.36 -8.86 0.63
CA MET A 29 -10.87 -9.96 1.48
C MET A 29 -9.37 -9.84 1.81
N ASP A 30 -8.60 -9.26 0.89
CA ASP A 30 -7.16 -9.02 1.01
C ASP A 30 -6.84 -7.62 0.46
N PHE A 31 -5.92 -6.91 1.11
CA PHE A 31 -5.42 -5.63 0.63
C PHE A 31 -4.20 -5.88 -0.26
N ARG A 32 -4.36 -5.60 -1.55
CA ARG A 32 -3.21 -5.55 -2.44
C ARG A 32 -2.61 -4.16 -2.37
N LEU A 33 -1.41 -4.06 -1.83
CA LEU A 33 -0.69 -2.80 -1.66
C LEU A 33 0.51 -2.76 -2.61
N ARG A 34 0.78 -1.57 -3.15
CA ARG A 34 1.96 -1.30 -3.97
C ARG A 34 2.78 -0.20 -3.35
N CYS A 35 4.06 -0.45 -3.12
CA CYS A 35 4.95 0.61 -2.66
C CYS A 35 5.15 1.65 -3.77
N THR A 36 4.96 2.93 -3.46
CA THR A 36 5.14 4.03 -4.43
C THR A 36 6.61 4.30 -4.77
N GLY A 37 7.54 3.91 -3.90
CA GLY A 37 8.98 4.12 -4.11
C GLY A 37 9.67 3.04 -4.95
N CYS A 38 9.44 1.77 -4.62
CA CYS A 38 10.07 0.65 -5.33
C CYS A 38 9.15 -0.09 -6.30
N GLY A 39 7.86 0.27 -6.35
CA GLY A 39 6.87 -0.37 -7.22
C GLY A 39 6.50 -1.80 -6.82
N ARG A 40 7.08 -2.35 -5.74
CA ARG A 40 6.84 -3.72 -5.26
C ARG A 40 5.41 -3.86 -4.76
N GLU A 41 4.75 -4.91 -5.21
CA GLU A 41 3.39 -5.27 -4.80
C GLU A 41 3.44 -6.39 -3.77
N PHE A 42 2.59 -6.29 -2.75
CA PHE A 42 2.43 -7.31 -1.71
C PHE A 42 0.97 -7.37 -1.26
N MET A 43 0.54 -8.56 -0.86
CA MET A 43 -0.80 -8.81 -0.34
C MET A 43 -0.71 -8.84 1.19
N VAL A 44 -1.59 -8.10 1.85
CA VAL A 44 -1.72 -8.05 3.32
C VAL A 44 -3.17 -8.24 3.73
#